data_AF-A0A0M4DIB1-F1
#
_entry.id   AF-A0A0M4DIB1-F1
#
_cell.length_a   1.000
_cell.length_b   1.000
_cell.length_c   1.000
_cell.angle_alpha   90.00
_cell.angle_beta   90.00
_cell.angle_gamma   90.00
#
_symmetry.space_group_name_H-M   'P 1'
#
loop_
_entity.id
_entity.type
_entity.pdbx_description
1 polymer ?
#
loop_
_entity_poly.entity_id
_entity_poly.type
_entity_poly.pdbx_seq_one_letter_code
_entity_poly.pdbx_strand_id
1 'polypeptide(L)'
;MKKRWTVFFTVLLTVGLPFAAVAASHEHDHGSMNHEKMEGMNHSGMAMTGDMIMLGDDSEEGVKAMAHLKDVQEAMAKMGMAQTHHFMVMFMDAESGKPIEAGTVAVKIKGPSGSEGEPVKLMGMQGHFGADIALAKKGEYKFKLGTKLADGKKRQFEFEFTLK
;
A
#
# COMPACT_ATOMS: atom_id res chain seq x y z
N MET A 1 39.20 11.80 7.92
CA MET A 1 39.14 12.69 9.09
C MET A 1 37.97 12.28 9.97
N LYS A 2 38.22 11.88 11.22
CA LYS A 2 37.25 11.26 12.13
C LYS A 2 36.78 12.32 13.13
N LYS A 3 35.47 12.58 13.25
CA LYS A 3 34.93 13.37 14.36
C LYS A 3 34.03 12.48 15.21
N ARG A 4 34.55 12.18 16.39
CA ARG A 4 33.90 11.42 17.48
C ARG A 4 33.07 12.41 18.28
N TRP A 5 31.83 12.08 18.59
CA TRP A 5 31.07 12.80 19.61
C TRP A 5 30.62 11.80 20.67
N THR A 6 30.96 12.08 21.92
CA THR A 6 30.67 11.27 23.09
C THR A 6 30.30 12.21 24.22
N VAL A 7 29.07 12.12 24.75
CA VAL A 7 28.62 12.42 26.13
C VAL A 7 27.27 11.66 26.28
N PHE A 8 27.06 10.58 27.06
CA PHE A 8 27.14 10.23 28.49
C PHE A 8 25.92 10.57 29.39
N PHE A 9 25.36 9.51 30.02
CA PHE A 9 24.79 9.39 31.39
C PHE A 9 23.41 10.07 31.70
N THR A 10 22.40 9.57 32.43
CA THR A 10 22.21 8.45 33.41
C THR A 10 20.72 8.25 33.76
N VAL A 11 20.33 7.01 34.13
CA VAL A 11 19.38 6.56 35.21
C VAL A 11 17.84 6.72 35.12
N LEU A 12 17.20 5.56 34.87
CA LEU A 12 16.29 4.76 35.73
C LEU A 12 15.28 5.46 36.69
N LEU A 13 13.98 5.20 36.47
CA LEU A 13 13.02 4.95 37.58
C LEU A 13 11.86 4.05 37.12
N THR A 14 11.75 2.88 37.76
CA THR A 14 10.66 1.91 37.67
C THR A 14 9.53 2.25 38.65
N VAL A 15 8.27 2.16 38.21
CA VAL A 15 7.12 1.88 39.11
C VAL A 15 6.19 0.89 38.40
N GLY A 16 5.99 -0.28 38.99
CA GLY A 16 4.93 -1.21 38.64
C GLY A 16 3.77 -1.12 39.64
N LEU A 17 2.57 -1.53 39.21
CA LEU A 17 1.81 -2.67 39.73
C LEU A 17 0.38 -2.71 39.13
N PRO A 18 -0.30 -3.87 39.16
CA PRO A 18 -1.44 -4.23 38.30
C PRO A 18 -2.79 -4.01 39.00
N PHE A 19 -3.88 -3.94 38.23
CA PHE A 19 -5.21 -4.32 38.73
C PHE A 19 -6.00 -5.11 37.69
N ALA A 20 -6.70 -6.10 38.24
CA ALA A 20 -7.35 -7.22 37.61
C ALA A 20 -8.69 -6.88 36.92
N ALA A 21 -9.13 -7.84 36.11
CA ALA A 21 -10.39 -7.89 35.41
C ALA A 21 -11.64 -7.79 36.31
N VAL A 22 -12.70 -7.22 35.75
CA VAL A 22 -14.11 -7.49 36.10
C VAL A 22 -14.85 -7.88 34.83
N ALA A 23 -15.60 -8.96 34.93
CA ALA A 23 -16.46 -9.54 33.92
C ALA A 23 -17.91 -9.00 34.02
N ALA A 24 -18.69 -9.37 32.99
CA ALA A 24 -20.15 -9.56 32.97
C ALA A 24 -21.07 -8.40 32.52
N SER A 25 -21.61 -8.62 31.32
CA SER A 25 -23.03 -8.54 30.89
C SER A 25 -23.83 -7.24 31.07
N HIS A 26 -24.26 -6.68 29.93
CA HIS A 26 -25.67 -6.28 29.77
C HIS A 26 -26.11 -6.46 28.31
N GLU A 27 -27.14 -7.28 28.15
CA GLU A 27 -28.00 -7.33 26.97
C GLU A 27 -28.66 -5.97 26.78
N HIS A 28 -28.68 -5.49 25.54
CA HIS A 28 -29.64 -4.48 25.10
C HIS A 28 -30.30 -5.01 23.83
N ASP A 29 -31.40 -5.72 24.05
CA ASP A 29 -32.48 -5.89 23.10
C ASP A 29 -33.06 -4.50 22.78
N HIS A 30 -32.88 -4.04 21.55
CA HIS A 30 -33.66 -2.94 21.00
C HIS A 30 -33.92 -3.18 19.52
N GLY A 31 -35.16 -3.58 19.25
CA GLY A 31 -36.00 -2.83 18.32
C GLY A 31 -35.80 -3.17 16.85
N SER A 32 -36.71 -4.01 16.35
CA SER A 32 -37.00 -4.11 14.92
C SER A 32 -37.28 -2.72 14.34
N MET A 33 -36.49 -2.28 13.38
CA MET A 33 -36.90 -1.25 12.43
C MET A 33 -36.77 -1.83 11.03
N ASN A 34 -37.93 -2.15 10.47
CA ASN A 34 -38.13 -2.26 9.04
C ASN A 34 -37.62 -0.97 8.40
N HIS A 35 -36.53 -1.06 7.65
CA HIS A 35 -36.27 -0.11 6.58
C HIS A 35 -36.53 -0.81 5.26
N GLU A 36 -37.67 -0.42 4.71
CA GLU A 36 -38.10 -0.63 3.35
C GLU A 36 -36.94 -0.43 2.37
N LYS A 37 -36.95 -1.29 1.34
CA LYS A 37 -36.22 -1.17 0.09
C LYS A 37 -36.01 0.31 -0.31
N MET A 38 -34.82 0.83 -0.05
CA MET A 38 -34.24 1.79 -0.96
C MET A 38 -33.45 0.97 -1.98
N GLU A 39 -33.99 0.91 -3.19
CA GLU A 39 -33.30 0.40 -4.37
C GLU A 39 -31.90 1.01 -4.40
N GLY A 40 -30.92 0.16 -4.11
CA GLY A 40 -29.52 0.51 -4.09
C GLY A 40 -29.18 1.14 -5.42
N MET A 41 -28.90 2.44 -5.37
CA MET A 41 -28.30 3.21 -6.43
C MET A 41 -27.21 2.36 -7.05
N ASN A 42 -27.45 1.96 -8.29
CA ASN A 42 -26.51 1.27 -9.15
C ASN A 42 -25.30 2.20 -9.29
N HIS A 43 -24.34 2.10 -8.38
CA HIS A 43 -22.98 2.54 -8.66
C HIS A 43 -22.49 1.64 -9.78
N SER A 44 -22.83 2.02 -11.00
CA SER A 44 -22.12 1.66 -12.23
C SER A 44 -20.73 2.29 -12.14
N GLY A 45 -19.97 1.91 -11.10
CA GLY A 45 -18.53 1.96 -11.16
C GLY A 45 -18.18 1.03 -12.29
N MET A 46 -17.70 1.61 -13.39
CA MET A 46 -17.19 0.89 -14.53
C MET A 46 -16.44 -0.33 -14.02
N ALA A 47 -16.97 -1.53 -14.28
CA ALA A 47 -16.24 -2.75 -13.98
C ALA A 47 -14.94 -2.65 -14.79
N MET A 48 -13.85 -2.24 -14.13
CA MET A 48 -12.54 -2.16 -14.73
C MET A 48 -12.14 -3.62 -15.01
N THR A 49 -12.46 -4.11 -16.19
CA THR A 49 -12.08 -5.42 -16.71
C THR A 49 -10.56 -5.45 -16.87
N GLY A 50 -9.91 -6.53 -16.46
CA GLY A 50 -8.47 -6.70 -16.57
C GLY A 50 -7.94 -7.69 -15.53
N ASP A 51 -7.07 -8.60 -15.96
CA ASP A 51 -6.45 -9.58 -15.08
C ASP A 51 -5.49 -8.88 -14.11
N MET A 52 -5.50 -9.33 -12.86
CA MET A 52 -4.50 -8.91 -11.88
C MET A 52 -3.21 -9.70 -12.12
N ILE A 53 -2.12 -8.98 -12.31
CA ILE A 53 -0.77 -9.51 -12.54
C ILE A 53 0.00 -9.37 -11.23
N MET A 54 0.39 -10.49 -10.63
CA MET A 54 1.22 -10.52 -9.43
C MET A 54 2.68 -10.22 -9.81
N LEU A 55 3.29 -9.21 -9.20
CA LEU A 55 4.73 -8.92 -9.37
C LEU A 55 5.60 -9.66 -8.33
N GLY A 56 4.96 -10.17 -7.27
CA GLY A 56 5.61 -10.90 -6.19
C GLY A 56 5.68 -10.09 -4.90
N ASP A 57 6.52 -10.58 -4.01
CA ASP A 57 6.70 -10.07 -2.66
C ASP A 57 8.14 -9.60 -2.43
N ASP A 58 8.30 -8.57 -1.63
CA ASP A 58 9.59 -8.10 -1.11
C ASP A 58 9.45 -7.83 0.40
N SER A 59 10.53 -7.83 1.17
CA SER A 59 10.46 -7.66 2.63
C SER A 59 11.63 -6.88 3.17
N GLU A 60 11.33 -5.83 3.93
CA GLU A 60 12.33 -4.93 4.50
C GLU A 60 11.94 -4.49 5.91
N GLU A 61 12.89 -4.63 6.84
CA GLU A 61 12.76 -4.22 8.26
C GLU A 61 11.39 -4.55 8.88
N GLY A 62 10.98 -5.82 8.81
CA GLY A 62 9.73 -6.31 9.40
C GLY A 62 8.46 -5.92 8.65
N VAL A 63 8.57 -5.39 7.42
CA VAL A 63 7.42 -5.10 6.55
C VAL A 63 7.50 -5.94 5.29
N LYS A 64 6.43 -6.67 4.98
CA LYS A 64 6.25 -7.37 3.71
C LYS A 64 5.49 -6.48 2.73
N ALA A 65 6.02 -6.27 1.54
CA ALA A 65 5.39 -5.56 0.44
C ALA A 65 4.96 -6.55 -0.64
N MET A 66 3.75 -6.39 -1.18
CA MET A 66 3.19 -7.28 -2.21
C MET A 66 2.65 -6.44 -3.36
N ALA A 67 3.30 -6.52 -4.52
CA ALA A 67 3.01 -5.66 -5.65
C ALA A 67 2.18 -6.36 -6.72
N HIS A 68 1.29 -5.58 -7.34
CA HIS A 68 0.38 -6.03 -8.38
C HIS A 68 0.28 -4.97 -9.47
N LEU A 69 0.07 -5.42 -10.70
CA LEU A 69 -0.41 -4.60 -11.79
C LEU A 69 -1.82 -5.06 -12.16
N LYS A 70 -2.62 -4.13 -12.66
CA LYS A 70 -3.86 -4.44 -13.35
C LYS A 70 -3.86 -3.72 -14.69
N ASP A 71 -4.15 -4.44 -15.77
CA ASP A 71 -4.36 -3.80 -17.06
C ASP A 71 -5.63 -2.93 -17.01
N VAL A 72 -5.47 -1.65 -17.31
CA VAL A 72 -6.56 -0.67 -17.40
C VAL A 72 -6.52 0.09 -18.72
N GLN A 73 -5.70 -0.35 -19.68
CA GLN A 73 -5.41 0.38 -20.91
C GLN A 73 -6.67 0.68 -21.70
N GLU A 74 -7.57 -0.30 -21.86
CA GLU A 74 -8.81 -0.11 -22.61
C GLU A 74 -9.70 0.96 -21.96
N ALA A 75 -9.85 0.90 -20.63
CA ALA A 75 -10.67 1.85 -19.87
C ALA A 75 -10.07 3.27 -19.93
N MET A 76 -8.75 3.39 -19.78
CA MET A 76 -8.04 4.66 -19.87
C MET A 76 -8.09 5.26 -21.27
N ALA A 77 -7.92 4.44 -22.32
CA ALA A 77 -7.98 4.89 -23.70
C ALA A 77 -9.37 5.42 -24.07
N LYS A 78 -10.46 4.81 -23.59
CA LYS A 78 -11.83 5.32 -23.76
C LYS A 78 -12.03 6.71 -23.16
N MET A 79 -11.25 7.06 -22.13
CA MET A 79 -11.25 8.37 -21.49
C MET A 79 -10.19 9.33 -22.09
N GLY A 80 -9.46 8.93 -23.14
CA GLY A 80 -8.39 9.73 -23.74
C GLY A 80 -7.11 9.83 -22.89
N MET A 81 -6.93 8.91 -21.94
CA MET A 81 -5.77 8.85 -21.05
C MET A 81 -4.71 7.86 -21.55
N ALA A 82 -3.44 8.15 -21.28
CA ALA A 82 -2.30 7.36 -21.76
C ALA A 82 -1.87 6.22 -20.81
N GLN A 83 -2.47 6.16 -19.63
CA GLN A 83 -2.19 5.14 -18.63
C GLN A 83 -2.64 3.77 -19.13
N THR A 84 -1.88 2.76 -18.74
CA THR A 84 -2.03 1.40 -19.26
C THR A 84 -2.24 0.39 -18.15
N HIS A 85 -1.64 0.66 -16.97
CA HIS A 85 -1.71 -0.25 -15.85
C HIS A 85 -2.01 0.54 -14.58
N HIS A 86 -2.75 -0.06 -13.67
CA HIS A 86 -2.88 0.39 -12.31
C HIS A 86 -1.85 -0.37 -11.47
N PHE A 87 -0.85 0.34 -10.92
CA PHE A 87 0.13 -0.22 -10.01
C PHE A 87 -0.42 -0.19 -8.59
N MET A 88 -0.36 -1.31 -7.88
CA MET A 88 -0.82 -1.46 -6.50
C MET A 88 0.27 -2.11 -5.66
N VAL A 89 0.39 -1.68 -4.42
CA VAL A 89 1.20 -2.35 -3.41
C VAL A 89 0.46 -2.42 -2.08
N MET A 90 0.50 -3.58 -1.46
CA MET A 90 0.04 -3.79 -0.09
C MET A 90 1.25 -3.93 0.82
N PHE A 91 1.18 -3.34 2.01
CA PHE A 91 2.17 -3.54 3.06
C PHE A 91 1.55 -4.29 4.23
N MET A 92 2.28 -5.25 4.78
CA MET A 92 1.90 -5.99 5.98
C MET A 92 3.03 -5.91 6.99
N ASP A 93 2.66 -5.75 8.25
CA ASP A 93 3.56 -5.97 9.38
C ASP A 93 3.89 -7.48 9.45
N ALA A 94 5.16 -7.84 9.36
CA ALA A 94 5.58 -9.23 9.22
C ALA A 94 5.39 -10.05 10.51
N GLU A 95 5.33 -9.39 11.67
CA GLU A 95 5.13 -10.06 12.96
C GLU A 95 3.65 -10.34 13.22
N SER A 96 2.79 -9.32 13.07
CA SER A 96 1.37 -9.42 13.38
C SER A 96 0.50 -9.85 12.19
N GLY A 97 1.03 -9.81 10.97
CA GLY A 97 0.29 -10.05 9.72
C GLY A 97 -0.75 -8.98 9.39
N LYS A 98 -0.76 -7.85 10.12
CA LYS A 98 -1.76 -6.79 9.93
C LYS A 98 -1.39 -5.88 8.75
N PRO A 99 -2.38 -5.39 7.99
CA PRO A 99 -2.12 -4.44 6.92
C PRO A 99 -1.60 -3.10 7.47
N ILE A 100 -0.68 -2.48 6.74
CA ILE A 100 -0.16 -1.14 6.99
C ILE A 100 -0.70 -0.21 5.90
N GLU A 101 -1.73 0.57 6.24
CA GLU A 101 -2.50 1.36 5.27
C GLU A 101 -2.19 2.87 5.34
N ALA A 102 -1.34 3.28 6.28
CA ALA A 102 -0.96 4.68 6.49
C ALA A 102 0.52 4.91 6.20
N GLY A 103 0.81 6.01 5.49
CA GLY A 103 2.16 6.38 5.11
C GLY A 103 2.22 7.22 3.85
N THR A 104 3.43 7.56 3.44
CA THR A 104 3.72 8.11 2.11
C THR A 104 4.45 7.06 1.30
N VAL A 105 3.98 6.81 0.08
CA VAL A 105 4.55 5.81 -0.82
C VAL A 105 4.69 6.45 -2.19
N ALA A 106 5.82 6.21 -2.86
CA ALA A 106 6.04 6.60 -4.25
C ALA A 106 6.80 5.50 -4.98
N VAL A 107 6.54 5.35 -6.27
CA VAL A 107 7.23 4.40 -7.15
C VAL A 107 7.99 5.14 -8.23
N LYS A 108 9.26 4.80 -8.40
CA LYS A 108 10.06 5.18 -9.57
C LYS A 108 10.11 4.01 -10.53
N ILE A 109 9.85 4.28 -11.81
CA ILE A 109 9.76 3.27 -12.86
C ILE A 109 10.93 3.42 -13.81
N LYS A 110 11.69 2.34 -13.99
CA LYS A 110 12.71 2.21 -15.02
C LYS A 110 12.17 1.34 -16.14
N GLY A 111 12.16 1.89 -17.36
CA GLY A 111 11.70 1.18 -18.55
C GLY A 111 12.79 0.37 -19.27
N PRO A 112 12.42 -0.37 -20.33
CA PRO A 112 13.31 -1.30 -21.04
C PRO A 112 14.54 -0.66 -21.67
N SER A 113 14.46 0.61 -22.06
CA SER A 113 15.59 1.38 -22.60
C SER A 113 16.51 1.96 -21.51
N GLY A 114 16.28 1.61 -20.24
CA GLY A 114 16.98 2.18 -19.09
C GLY A 114 16.51 3.59 -18.70
N SER A 115 15.52 4.14 -19.39
CA SER A 115 14.91 5.44 -19.08
C SER A 115 14.16 5.38 -17.75
N GLU A 116 14.37 6.37 -16.90
CA GLU A 116 13.68 6.51 -15.60
C GLU A 116 12.89 7.82 -15.57
N GLY A 117 11.67 7.77 -15.04
CA GLY A 117 10.84 8.95 -14.79
C GLY A 117 10.97 9.49 -13.36
N GLU A 118 10.27 10.60 -13.10
CA GLU A 118 10.07 11.08 -11.74
C GLU A 118 9.24 10.08 -10.91
N PRO A 119 9.44 10.03 -9.58
CA PRO A 119 8.62 9.18 -8.72
C PRO A 119 7.13 9.55 -8.79
N VAL A 120 6.29 8.55 -9.03
CA VAL A 120 4.83 8.68 -8.99
C VAL A 120 4.37 8.41 -7.56
N LYS A 121 3.73 9.41 -6.94
CA LYS A 121 3.15 9.24 -5.61
C LYS A 121 1.95 8.28 -5.70
N LEU A 122 1.92 7.30 -4.80
CA LEU A 122 0.82 6.36 -4.69
C LEU A 122 -0.19 6.85 -3.67
N MET A 123 -1.48 6.67 -3.98
CA MET A 123 -2.58 7.05 -3.10
C MET A 123 -3.07 5.82 -2.34
N GLY A 124 -3.26 5.97 -1.02
CA GLY A 124 -3.81 4.93 -0.17
C GLY A 124 -5.32 4.81 -0.36
N MET A 125 -5.80 3.64 -0.80
CA MET A 125 -7.21 3.33 -1.01
C MET A 125 -7.45 1.83 -0.76
N GLN A 126 -8.51 1.49 0.01
CA GLN A 126 -8.98 0.12 0.19
C GLN A 126 -7.90 -0.91 0.59
N GLY A 127 -7.01 -0.55 1.52
CA GLY A 127 -5.96 -1.47 2.01
C GLY A 127 -4.71 -1.57 1.12
N HIS A 128 -4.63 -0.76 0.05
CA HIS A 128 -3.50 -0.71 -0.87
C HIS A 128 -3.05 0.72 -1.12
N PHE A 129 -1.83 0.89 -1.62
CA PHE A 129 -1.37 2.13 -2.25
C PHE A 129 -1.28 1.92 -3.75
N GLY A 130 -1.86 2.81 -4.55
CA GLY A 130 -1.81 2.67 -6.00
C GLY A 130 -1.87 3.95 -6.81
N ALA A 131 -1.55 3.81 -8.09
CA ALA A 131 -1.62 4.86 -9.09
C ALA A 131 -1.70 4.26 -10.50
N ASP A 132 -2.35 4.97 -11.41
CA ASP A 132 -2.34 4.63 -12.82
C ASP A 132 -1.04 5.11 -13.49
N ILE A 133 -0.39 4.19 -14.20
CA ILE A 133 0.94 4.38 -14.80
C ILE A 133 0.94 4.00 -16.30
N ALA A 134 1.88 4.56 -17.04
CA ALA A 134 2.07 4.27 -18.46
C ALA A 134 3.29 3.38 -18.67
N LEU A 135 3.08 2.18 -19.24
CA LEU A 135 4.13 1.26 -19.68
C LEU A 135 4.13 1.25 -21.21
N ALA A 136 4.86 2.19 -21.82
CA ALA A 136 4.71 2.51 -23.24
C ALA A 136 5.35 1.49 -24.21
N LYS A 137 6.33 0.72 -23.75
CA LYS A 137 7.12 -0.20 -24.60
C LYS A 137 7.16 -1.60 -24.01
N LYS A 138 7.16 -2.61 -24.87
CA LYS A 138 7.44 -3.99 -24.46
C LYS A 138 8.87 -4.12 -23.92
N GLY A 139 9.07 -5.04 -22.98
CA GLY A 139 10.36 -5.32 -22.34
C GLY A 139 10.31 -5.29 -20.82
N GLU A 140 11.49 -5.34 -20.20
CA GLU A 140 11.67 -5.36 -18.75
C GLU A 140 11.48 -3.98 -18.13
N TYR A 141 10.71 -3.92 -17.05
CA TYR A 141 10.52 -2.79 -16.18
C TYR A 141 10.99 -3.11 -14.76
N LYS A 142 11.60 -2.14 -14.10
CA LYS A 142 11.90 -2.19 -12.67
C LYS A 142 11.09 -1.12 -11.93
N PHE A 143 10.44 -1.50 -10.84
CA PHE A 143 9.68 -0.63 -9.96
C PHE A 143 10.44 -0.49 -8.65
N LYS A 144 10.93 0.71 -8.37
CA LYS A 144 11.62 1.03 -7.10
C LYS A 144 10.67 1.84 -6.23
N LEU A 145 10.22 1.26 -5.13
CA LEU A 145 9.36 1.96 -4.18
C LEU A 145 10.21 2.63 -3.12
N GLY A 146 9.80 3.84 -2.74
CA GLY A 146 10.27 4.51 -1.53
C GLY A 146 9.08 4.76 -0.62
N THR A 147 9.23 4.44 0.66
CA THR A 147 8.16 4.60 1.65
C THR A 147 8.61 5.45 2.84
N LYS A 148 7.64 6.05 3.51
CA LYS A 148 7.68 6.41 4.93
C LYS A 148 6.35 5.97 5.53
N LEU A 149 6.34 4.80 6.17
CA LEU A 149 5.12 4.16 6.67
C LEU A 149 4.72 4.75 8.04
N ALA A 150 3.62 4.23 8.62
CA ALA A 150 3.05 4.71 9.89
C ALA A 150 4.05 4.71 11.06
N ASP A 151 5.04 3.81 11.04
CA ASP A 151 6.12 3.75 12.04
C ASP A 151 7.18 4.86 11.87
N GLY A 152 7.04 5.71 10.85
CA GLY A 152 7.94 6.81 10.52
C GLY A 152 9.25 6.39 9.86
N LYS A 153 9.52 5.09 9.71
CA LYS A 153 10.74 4.58 9.09
C LYS A 153 10.64 4.63 7.57
N LYS A 154 11.77 4.87 6.93
CA LYS A 154 11.89 4.86 5.47
C LYS A 154 12.37 3.50 5.00
N ARG A 155 11.70 2.94 4.00
CA ARG A 155 12.10 1.66 3.37
C ARG A 155 12.10 1.81 1.85
N GLN A 156 12.79 0.89 1.20
CA GLN A 156 12.73 0.73 -0.25
C GLN A 156 12.36 -0.70 -0.58
N PHE A 157 11.69 -0.91 -1.71
CA PHE A 157 11.33 -2.23 -2.20
C PHE A 157 11.53 -2.25 -3.71
N GLU A 158 11.88 -3.39 -4.29
CA GLU A 158 12.06 -3.52 -5.73
C GLU A 158 11.25 -4.66 -6.32
N PHE A 159 10.61 -4.39 -7.45
CA PHE A 159 9.84 -5.38 -8.21
C PHE A 159 10.20 -5.29 -9.68
N GLU A 160 10.08 -6.41 -10.40
CA GLU A 160 10.37 -6.49 -11.83
C GLU A 160 9.16 -7.04 -12.58
N PHE A 161 8.97 -6.56 -13.80
CA PHE A 161 7.90 -7.03 -14.69
C PHE A 161 8.38 -6.98 -16.14
N THR A 162 8.10 -8.03 -16.91
CA THR A 162 8.33 -8.01 -18.36
C THR A 162 7.02 -7.88 -19.10
N LEU A 163 6.81 -6.72 -19.73
CA LEU A 163 5.68 -6.48 -20.62
C LEU A 163 5.93 -7.17 -21.96
N LYS A 164 5.07 -8.13 -22.33
CA LYS A 164 5.23 -8.98 -23.52
C LYS A 164 4.54 -8.43 -24.77
#